data_AF-A0A200QMJ4-F1
#
_entry.id   AF-A0A200QMJ4-F1
#
_cell.length_a   1.000
_cell.length_b   1.000
_cell.length_c   1.000
_cell.angle_alpha   90.00
_cell.angle_beta   90.00
_cell.angle_gamma   90.00
#
_symmetry.space_group_name_H-M   'P 1'
#
loop_
_entity.id
_entity.type
_entity.pdbx_description
1 polymer ?
#
loop_
_entity_poly.entity_id
_entity_poly.type
_entity_poly.pdbx_seq_one_letter_code
_entity_poly.pdbx_strand_id
1 'polypeptide(L)'
;MGVDVYRFSISWSRILPQGTGDVNPEGINFYNNVINELVENGIDPCVTLFHFDLPTALQEAYNGFLDSRIVDDFKNYADICFKNFGDRVKRWTTINEPSIFVEYGHKMGLSVPDDPTKYPYIATHNIILSQAAAATLYKQKYQATHGGEIGITVSTVWFEPHSKSIADKDAAARAFSFSVGWLVRVCLFFADSRSEI
;
A
#
# COMPACT_ATOMS: atom_id res chain seq x y z
N MET A 1 23.76 12.92 9.02
CA MET A 1 22.32 13.25 9.15
C MET A 1 21.74 12.77 10.47
N GLY A 2 22.28 11.73 11.12
CA GLY A 2 21.92 11.37 12.50
C GLY A 2 20.44 10.99 12.65
N VAL A 3 19.91 10.23 11.68
CA VAL A 3 18.50 9.84 11.62
C VAL A 3 18.29 8.51 12.34
N ASP A 4 17.16 8.35 13.01
CA ASP A 4 16.82 7.13 13.74
C ASP A 4 16.05 6.10 12.89
N VAL A 5 15.43 6.55 11.79
CA VAL A 5 14.54 5.74 10.95
C VAL A 5 14.86 6.00 9.48
N TYR A 6 14.87 4.94 8.68
CA TYR A 6 14.96 5.05 7.24
C TYR A 6 13.77 4.37 6.56
N ARG A 7 12.93 5.17 5.88
CA ARG A 7 11.79 4.66 5.13
C ARG A 7 12.18 4.38 3.68
N PHE A 8 12.00 3.14 3.24
CA PHE A 8 12.23 2.73 1.85
C PHE A 8 11.14 1.75 1.38
N SER A 9 11.11 1.43 0.09
CA SER A 9 10.20 0.43 -0.46
C SER A 9 10.93 -0.81 -0.98
N ILE A 10 10.23 -1.95 -0.89
CA ILE A 10 10.63 -3.19 -1.56
C ILE A 10 9.96 -3.21 -2.92
N SER A 11 10.73 -3.51 -3.96
CA SER A 11 10.22 -3.59 -5.32
C SER A 11 9.54 -4.94 -5.54
N TRP A 12 8.24 -4.94 -5.80
CA TRP A 12 7.47 -6.17 -6.00
C TRP A 12 8.06 -7.00 -7.14
N SER A 13 8.29 -6.39 -8.31
CA SER A 13 8.88 -7.08 -9.46
C SER A 13 10.31 -7.58 -9.23
N ARG A 14 11.05 -7.03 -8.26
CA ARG A 14 12.37 -7.55 -7.88
C ARG A 14 12.27 -8.84 -7.06
N ILE A 15 11.25 -8.95 -6.20
CA ILE A 15 11.00 -10.16 -5.39
C ILE A 15 10.30 -11.24 -6.21
N LEU A 16 9.30 -10.85 -7.01
CA LEU A 16 8.53 -11.73 -7.89
C LEU A 16 8.56 -11.16 -9.31
N PRO A 17 9.47 -11.61 -10.18
CA PRO A 17 9.63 -11.07 -11.54
C PRO A 17 8.35 -11.10 -12.39
N GLN A 18 7.53 -12.14 -12.21
CA GLN A 18 6.25 -12.29 -12.90
C GLN A 18 5.07 -11.74 -12.09
N GLY A 19 5.33 -11.03 -10.98
CA GLY A 19 4.36 -10.58 -10.00
C GLY A 19 3.80 -11.67 -9.09
N THR A 20 3.80 -12.93 -9.56
CA THR A 20 3.46 -14.14 -8.81
C THR A 20 4.50 -15.24 -9.05
N GLY A 21 4.33 -16.38 -8.38
CA GLY A 21 5.15 -17.57 -8.64
C GLY A 21 6.49 -17.55 -7.90
N ASP A 22 7.57 -17.83 -8.64
CA ASP A 22 8.89 -18.08 -8.06
C ASP A 22 9.54 -16.79 -7.53
N VAL A 23 10.02 -16.89 -6.30
CA VAL A 23 10.77 -15.80 -5.64
C VAL A 23 12.16 -15.70 -6.24
N ASN A 24 12.59 -14.48 -6.55
CA ASN A 24 13.97 -14.17 -6.92
C ASN A 24 14.86 -14.09 -5.67
N PRO A 25 15.77 -15.07 -5.44
CA PRO A 25 16.61 -15.08 -4.24
C PRO A 25 17.59 -13.92 -4.18
N GLU A 26 18.06 -13.41 -5.33
CA GLU A 26 18.94 -12.24 -5.37
C GLU A 26 18.22 -10.97 -4.92
N GLY A 27 16.92 -10.85 -5.24
CA GLY A 27 16.07 -9.78 -4.74
C GLY A 27 15.94 -9.81 -3.22
N ILE A 28 15.72 -11.00 -2.65
CA ILE A 28 15.68 -11.20 -1.18
C ILE A 28 17.03 -10.82 -0.55
N ASN A 29 18.14 -11.30 -1.11
CA ASN A 29 19.48 -11.03 -0.60
C ASN A 29 19.82 -9.53 -0.63
N PHE A 30 19.43 -8.82 -1.69
CA PHE A 30 19.61 -7.38 -1.77
C PHE A 30 18.94 -6.65 -0.60
N TYR A 31 17.66 -6.93 -0.32
CA TYR A 31 16.96 -6.27 0.78
C TYR A 31 17.44 -6.72 2.16
N ASN A 32 17.86 -7.99 2.31
CA ASN A 32 18.53 -8.44 3.53
C ASN A 32 19.79 -7.63 3.82
N ASN A 33 20.65 -7.39 2.82
CA ASN A 33 21.86 -6.60 3.00
C ASN A 33 21.54 -5.15 3.39
N VAL A 34 20.55 -4.52 2.73
CA VAL A 34 20.10 -3.16 3.10
C VAL A 34 19.58 -3.11 4.53
N ILE A 35 18.72 -4.06 4.92
CA ILE A 35 18.12 -4.11 6.25
C ILE A 35 19.18 -4.38 7.33
N ASN A 36 20.11 -5.31 7.07
CA ASN A 36 21.19 -5.61 8.00
C ASN A 36 22.08 -4.40 8.22
N GLU A 37 22.48 -3.71 7.15
CA GLU A 37 23.31 -2.51 7.26
C GLU A 37 22.61 -1.41 8.08
N LEU A 38 21.30 -1.20 7.87
CA LEU A 38 20.53 -0.24 8.68
C LEU A 38 20.53 -0.61 10.16
N VAL A 39 20.23 -1.88 10.47
CA VAL A 39 20.17 -2.38 11.86
C VAL A 39 21.53 -2.33 12.53
N GLU A 40 22.61 -2.69 11.84
CA GLU A 40 23.99 -2.61 12.35
C GLU A 40 24.42 -1.19 12.69
N ASN A 41 23.88 -0.20 11.97
CA ASN A 41 24.09 1.22 12.23
C ASN A 41 23.05 1.83 13.19
N GLY A 42 22.19 1.02 13.80
CA GLY A 42 21.17 1.47 14.75
C GLY A 42 20.02 2.28 14.13
N ILE A 43 19.79 2.15 12.83
CA ILE A 43 18.72 2.83 12.09
C ILE A 43 17.56 1.85 11.92
N ASP A 44 16.35 2.22 12.36
CA ASP A 44 15.18 1.36 12.23
C ASP A 44 14.64 1.38 10.78
N PRO A 45 14.53 0.20 10.13
CA PRO A 45 13.95 0.11 8.79
C PRO A 45 12.43 0.24 8.83
N CYS A 46 11.91 1.25 8.13
CA CYS A 46 10.48 1.42 7.87
C CYS A 46 10.16 1.04 6.42
N VAL A 47 9.51 -0.10 6.22
CA VAL A 47 9.38 -0.69 4.87
C VAL A 47 8.00 -0.43 4.30
N THR A 48 7.96 0.06 3.07
CA THR A 48 6.75 0.16 2.24
C THR A 48 6.70 -0.99 1.24
N LEU A 49 5.62 -1.78 1.25
CA LEU A 49 5.47 -2.95 0.36
C LEU A 49 5.19 -2.57 -1.09
N PHE A 50 4.37 -1.54 -1.32
CA PHE A 50 4.00 -1.06 -2.65
C PHE A 50 4.15 0.46 -2.76
N HIS A 51 4.93 0.90 -3.74
CA HIS A 51 5.21 2.30 -4.00
C HIS A 51 5.20 2.57 -5.52
N PHE A 52 4.02 2.45 -6.11
CA PHE A 52 3.76 2.69 -7.54
C PHE A 52 4.54 1.77 -8.49
N ASP A 53 4.93 0.60 -8.01
CA ASP A 53 5.86 -0.33 -8.66
C ASP A 53 5.19 -1.64 -9.08
N LEU A 54 3.95 -1.55 -9.57
CA LEU A 54 3.17 -2.71 -10.03
C LEU A 54 3.98 -3.50 -11.08
N PRO A 55 4.18 -4.82 -10.90
CA PRO A 55 4.86 -5.63 -11.91
C PRO A 55 4.12 -5.57 -13.25
N THR A 56 4.86 -5.28 -14.33
CA THR A 56 4.31 -5.21 -15.69
C THR A 56 3.56 -6.48 -16.08
N ALA A 57 4.03 -7.65 -15.64
CA ALA A 57 3.36 -8.93 -15.88
C ALA A 57 1.90 -8.96 -15.38
N LEU A 58 1.61 -8.35 -14.21
CA LEU A 58 0.25 -8.27 -13.68
C LEU A 58 -0.60 -7.23 -14.42
N GLN A 59 0.03 -6.12 -14.83
CA GLN A 59 -0.62 -5.11 -15.66
C GLN A 59 -1.05 -5.71 -17.01
N GLU A 60 -0.18 -6.47 -17.67
CA GLU A 60 -0.47 -7.08 -18.98
C GLU A 60 -1.43 -8.26 -18.86
N ALA A 61 -1.34 -9.05 -17.79
CA ALA A 61 -2.21 -10.22 -17.61
C ALA A 61 -3.66 -9.85 -17.32
N TYR A 62 -3.90 -8.78 -16.55
CA TYR A 62 -5.25 -8.46 -16.08
C TYR A 62 -5.51 -6.99 -15.70
N ASN A 63 -4.64 -6.06 -16.08
CA ASN A 63 -4.73 -4.65 -15.72
C ASN A 63 -4.56 -4.35 -14.22
N GLY A 64 -3.79 -5.20 -13.52
CA GLY A 64 -3.37 -4.94 -12.14
C GLY A 64 -4.52 -4.64 -11.20
N PHE A 65 -4.52 -3.44 -10.60
CA PHE A 65 -5.54 -3.04 -9.62
C PHE A 65 -6.96 -2.89 -10.17
N LEU A 66 -7.17 -3.01 -11.48
CA LEU A 66 -8.51 -3.03 -12.07
C LEU A 66 -9.18 -4.42 -12.00
N ASP A 67 -8.46 -5.44 -11.55
CA ASP A 67 -8.98 -6.80 -11.35
C ASP A 67 -8.82 -7.24 -9.89
N SER A 68 -9.83 -7.92 -9.36
CA SER A 68 -9.85 -8.42 -7.97
C SER A 68 -8.75 -9.44 -7.66
N ARG A 69 -8.17 -10.11 -8.67
CA ARG A 69 -7.05 -11.07 -8.49
C ARG A 69 -5.83 -10.44 -7.82
N ILE A 70 -5.63 -9.14 -7.99
CA ILE A 70 -4.52 -8.39 -7.37
C ILE A 70 -4.51 -8.48 -5.84
N VAL A 71 -5.67 -8.74 -5.21
CA VAL A 71 -5.80 -8.81 -3.75
C VAL A 71 -5.01 -9.99 -3.21
N ASP A 72 -5.18 -11.16 -3.82
CA ASP A 72 -4.47 -12.37 -3.41
C ASP A 72 -3.00 -12.31 -3.82
N ASP A 73 -2.69 -11.79 -5.01
CA ASP A 73 -1.30 -11.62 -5.47
C ASP A 73 -0.51 -10.69 -4.54
N PHE A 74 -1.10 -9.55 -4.15
CA PHE A 74 -0.47 -8.63 -3.20
C PHE A 74 -0.32 -9.25 -1.81
N LYS A 75 -1.34 -9.99 -1.33
CA LYS A 75 -1.26 -10.70 -0.05
C LYS A 75 -0.14 -11.75 -0.05
N ASN A 76 0.03 -12.49 -1.15
CA ASN A 76 1.09 -13.49 -1.28
C ASN A 76 2.48 -12.85 -1.29
N TYR A 77 2.64 -11.75 -2.05
CA TYR A 77 3.86 -10.94 -2.04
C TYR A 77 4.18 -10.39 -0.63
N ALA A 78 3.17 -9.87 0.08
CA ALA A 78 3.32 -9.41 1.46
C ALA A 78 3.72 -10.55 2.40
N ASP A 79 3.13 -11.74 2.27
CA ASP A 79 3.50 -12.94 3.05
C ASP A 79 4.99 -13.27 2.88
N ILE A 80 5.51 -13.20 1.65
CA ILE A 80 6.94 -13.42 1.34
C ILE A 80 7.80 -12.38 2.05
N CYS A 81 7.43 -11.09 1.97
CA CYS A 81 8.17 -10.02 2.62
C CYS A 81 8.19 -10.18 4.15
N PHE A 82 7.04 -10.47 4.77
CA PHE A 82 6.94 -10.66 6.21
C PHE A 82 7.79 -11.84 6.69
N LYS A 83 7.78 -12.97 5.97
CA LYS A 83 8.61 -14.15 6.31
C LYS A 83 10.10 -13.86 6.26
N ASN A 84 10.56 -13.12 5.26
CA ASN A 84 11.98 -12.95 4.99
C ASN A 84 12.61 -11.79 5.77
N PHE A 85 11.81 -10.79 6.16
CA PHE A 85 12.32 -9.54 6.72
C PHE A 85 11.70 -9.14 8.06
N GLY A 86 10.58 -9.73 8.45
CA GLY A 86 9.82 -9.32 9.64
C GLY A 86 10.51 -9.59 10.98
N ASP A 87 11.54 -10.43 10.99
CA ASP A 87 12.41 -10.64 12.15
C ASP A 87 13.17 -9.35 12.53
N ARG A 88 13.53 -8.52 11.54
CA ARG A 88 14.23 -7.23 11.72
C ARG A 88 13.35 -6.01 11.47
N VAL A 89 12.41 -6.07 10.53
CA VAL A 89 11.53 -4.94 10.18
C VAL A 89 10.30 -4.90 11.08
N LYS A 90 10.21 -3.85 11.90
CA LYS A 90 9.10 -3.65 12.85
C LYS A 90 8.07 -2.63 12.39
N ARG A 91 8.35 -1.83 11.36
CA ARG A 91 7.43 -0.82 10.83
C ARG A 91 7.09 -1.10 9.37
N TRP A 92 5.84 -1.47 9.12
CA TRP A 92 5.35 -1.79 7.80
C TRP A 92 4.33 -0.75 7.33
N THR A 93 4.51 -0.29 6.10
CA THR A 93 3.50 0.40 5.30
C THR A 93 3.14 -0.52 4.15
N THR A 94 1.86 -0.76 3.91
CA THR A 94 1.45 -1.59 2.78
C THR A 94 1.50 -0.83 1.46
N ILE A 95 0.68 0.21 1.32
CA ILE A 95 0.47 0.95 0.08
C ILE A 95 0.79 2.43 0.35
N ASN A 96 1.65 3.01 -0.48
CA ASN A 96 1.92 4.43 -0.48
C ASN A 96 0.92 5.19 -1.36
N GLU A 97 0.31 6.22 -0.81
CA GLU A 97 -0.48 7.25 -1.51
C GLU A 97 -1.45 6.68 -2.57
N PRO A 98 -2.41 5.84 -2.15
CA PRO A 98 -3.31 5.15 -3.08
C PRO A 98 -4.12 6.10 -3.98
N SER A 99 -4.57 7.25 -3.46
CA SER A 99 -5.28 8.26 -4.24
C SER A 99 -4.43 8.82 -5.38
N ILE A 100 -3.16 9.09 -5.10
CA ILE A 100 -2.19 9.61 -6.08
C ILE A 100 -1.89 8.55 -7.14
N PHE A 101 -1.69 7.29 -6.75
CA PHE A 101 -1.48 6.19 -7.69
C PHE A 101 -2.62 6.07 -8.71
N VAL A 102 -3.86 6.09 -8.20
CA VAL A 102 -5.06 5.97 -9.02
C VAL A 102 -5.23 7.17 -9.94
N GLU A 103 -4.97 8.38 -9.44
CA GLU A 103 -5.03 9.60 -10.25
C GLU A 103 -4.00 9.57 -11.40
N TYR A 104 -2.77 9.13 -11.13
CA TYR A 104 -1.75 8.96 -12.17
C TYR A 104 -2.18 7.94 -13.23
N GLY A 105 -2.65 6.76 -12.81
CA GLY A 105 -3.12 5.74 -13.74
C GLY A 105 -4.24 6.23 -14.66
N HIS A 106 -5.16 7.02 -14.10
CA HIS A 106 -6.23 7.67 -14.86
C HIS A 106 -5.71 8.71 -15.86
N LYS A 107 -4.82 9.61 -15.42
CA LYS A 107 -4.23 10.67 -16.27
C LYS A 107 -3.37 10.13 -17.40
N MET A 108 -2.68 9.02 -17.16
CA MET A 108 -1.83 8.35 -18.15
C MET A 108 -2.64 7.61 -19.23
N GLY A 109 -3.97 7.58 -19.12
CA GLY A 109 -4.83 6.97 -20.12
C GLY A 109 -4.57 5.47 -20.27
N LEU A 110 -4.22 4.78 -19.17
CA LEU A 110 -4.08 3.32 -19.19
C LEU A 110 -5.35 2.74 -19.81
N SER A 111 -5.18 2.06 -20.93
CA SER A 111 -6.28 1.58 -21.78
C SER A 111 -7.14 0.62 -20.98
N VAL A 112 -8.44 0.90 -20.89
CA VAL A 112 -9.38 -0.03 -20.30
C VAL A 112 -10.66 -0.06 -21.13
N PRO A 113 -11.35 -1.21 -21.23
CA PRO A 113 -12.35 -1.46 -22.29
C PRO A 113 -13.68 -0.68 -22.20
N ASP A 114 -13.89 0.17 -21.18
CA ASP A 114 -15.20 0.62 -20.66
C ASP A 114 -15.24 2.14 -20.32
N ASP A 115 -16.09 2.53 -19.38
CA ASP A 115 -16.30 3.89 -18.89
C ASP A 115 -15.14 4.40 -17.99
N PRO A 116 -14.37 5.41 -18.45
CA PRO A 116 -13.23 5.97 -17.72
C PRO A 116 -13.56 6.59 -16.38
N THR A 117 -14.84 6.89 -16.12
CA THR A 117 -15.28 7.44 -14.83
C THR A 117 -15.31 6.41 -13.70
N LYS A 118 -15.32 5.11 -14.03
CA LYS A 118 -15.44 4.02 -13.03
C LYS A 118 -14.11 3.50 -12.52
N TYR A 119 -13.05 3.58 -13.31
CA TYR A 119 -11.75 2.97 -12.98
C TYR A 119 -11.13 3.48 -11.68
N PRO A 120 -11.21 4.77 -11.35
CA PRO A 120 -10.67 5.24 -10.08
C PRO A 120 -11.30 4.54 -8.87
N TYR A 121 -12.61 4.25 -8.94
CA TYR A 121 -13.33 3.57 -7.88
C TYR A 121 -13.00 2.08 -7.81
N ILE A 122 -12.89 1.40 -8.95
CA ILE A 122 -12.53 -0.03 -9.02
C ILE A 122 -11.09 -0.23 -8.49
N ALA A 123 -10.14 0.55 -9.00
CA ALA A 123 -8.75 0.49 -8.55
C ALA A 123 -8.64 0.77 -7.05
N THR A 124 -9.29 1.84 -6.57
CA THR A 124 -9.28 2.18 -5.14
C THR A 124 -9.90 1.08 -4.30
N HIS A 125 -10.99 0.45 -4.75
CA HIS A 125 -11.63 -0.64 -4.04
C HIS A 125 -10.69 -1.84 -3.87
N ASN A 126 -10.04 -2.28 -4.95
CA ASN A 126 -9.09 -3.39 -4.89
C ASN A 126 -7.86 -3.05 -4.06
N ILE A 127 -7.35 -1.81 -4.12
CA ILE A 127 -6.26 -1.32 -3.26
C ILE A 127 -6.63 -1.42 -1.78
N ILE A 128 -7.84 -1.00 -1.41
CA ILE A 128 -8.33 -1.10 -0.02
C ILE A 128 -8.40 -2.58 0.41
N LEU A 129 -8.89 -3.46 -0.45
CA LEU A 129 -8.96 -4.90 -0.17
C LEU A 129 -7.56 -5.52 -0.04
N SER A 130 -6.62 -5.18 -0.94
CA SER A 130 -5.22 -5.61 -0.88
C SER A 130 -4.55 -5.17 0.44
N GLN A 131 -4.75 -3.90 0.83
CA GLN A 131 -4.31 -3.40 2.13
C GLN A 131 -4.89 -4.21 3.28
N ALA A 132 -6.23 -4.35 3.33
CA ALA A 132 -6.90 -5.07 4.40
C ALA A 132 -6.44 -6.53 4.50
N ALA A 133 -6.25 -7.20 3.36
CA ALA A 133 -5.78 -8.58 3.28
C ALA A 133 -4.35 -8.74 3.83
N ALA A 134 -3.41 -7.87 3.45
CA ALA A 134 -2.04 -7.89 3.93
C ALA A 134 -1.95 -7.52 5.43
N ALA A 135 -2.69 -6.51 5.88
CA ALA A 135 -2.75 -6.11 7.28
C ALA A 135 -3.33 -7.22 8.16
N THR A 136 -4.42 -7.85 7.72
CA THR A 136 -5.04 -8.97 8.43
C THR A 136 -4.08 -10.15 8.53
N LEU A 137 -3.39 -10.50 7.44
CA LEU A 137 -2.38 -11.54 7.43
C LEU A 137 -1.27 -11.25 8.45
N TYR A 138 -0.74 -10.02 8.47
CA TYR A 138 0.31 -9.62 9.41
C TYR A 138 -0.17 -9.75 10.86
N LYS A 139 -1.31 -9.15 11.19
CA LYS A 139 -1.90 -9.19 12.54
C LYS A 139 -2.12 -10.62 13.04
N GLN A 140 -2.65 -11.50 12.20
CA GLN A 140 -2.99 -12.87 12.59
C GLN A 140 -1.78 -13.81 12.65
N LYS A 141 -0.82 -13.67 11.74
CA LYS A 141 0.25 -14.66 11.56
C LYS A 141 1.61 -14.22 12.11
N TYR A 142 1.90 -12.91 12.10
CA TYR A 142 3.24 -12.39 12.32
C TYR A 142 3.34 -11.41 13.49
N GLN A 143 2.27 -10.70 13.86
CA GLN A 143 2.36 -9.66 14.88
C GLN A 143 2.81 -10.21 16.24
N ALA A 144 2.34 -11.38 16.64
CA ALA A 144 2.74 -12.01 17.90
C ALA A 144 4.21 -12.45 17.92
N THR A 145 4.78 -12.86 16.79
CA THR A 145 6.17 -13.37 16.70
C THR A 145 7.16 -12.27 16.37
N HIS A 146 6.79 -11.33 15.50
CA HIS A 146 7.65 -10.26 15.03
C HIS A 146 7.53 -9.00 15.90
N GLY A 147 6.38 -8.75 16.54
CA GLY A 147 6.18 -7.60 17.43
C GLY A 147 6.19 -6.24 16.73
N GLY A 148 5.93 -6.18 15.42
CA GLY A 148 5.88 -4.94 14.67
C GLY A 148 4.46 -4.38 14.49
N GLU A 149 4.39 -3.25 13.79
CA GLU A 149 3.19 -2.52 13.43
C GLU A 149 3.02 -2.44 11.90
N ILE A 150 1.78 -2.35 11.45
CA ILE A 150 1.44 -2.26 10.02
C ILE A 150 0.38 -1.19 9.76
N GLY A 151 0.61 -0.36 8.76
CA GLY A 151 -0.27 0.74 8.37
C GLY A 151 -0.30 1.01 6.87
N ILE A 152 -0.90 2.13 6.48
CA ILE A 152 -0.97 2.65 5.11
C ILE A 152 -0.53 4.12 5.12
N THR A 153 0.12 4.58 4.06
CA THR A 153 0.46 5.99 3.90
C THR A 153 -0.54 6.63 2.95
N VAL A 154 -1.25 7.66 3.42
CA VAL A 154 -2.22 8.40 2.62
C VAL A 154 -1.72 9.83 2.42
N SER A 155 -1.62 10.26 1.17
CA SER A 155 -1.33 11.65 0.84
C SER A 155 -2.51 12.53 1.20
N THR A 156 -2.26 13.69 1.77
CA THR A 156 -3.30 14.67 2.09
C THR A 156 -2.81 16.08 1.80
N VAL A 157 -3.76 16.92 1.41
CA VAL A 157 -3.57 18.37 1.33
C VAL A 157 -4.61 19.04 2.21
N TRP A 158 -4.24 20.21 2.74
CA TRP A 158 -5.17 21.03 3.50
C TRP A 158 -6.10 21.79 2.54
N PHE A 159 -7.41 21.75 2.82
CA PHE A 159 -8.41 22.48 2.06
C PHE A 159 -8.98 23.60 2.92
N GLU A 160 -8.62 24.84 2.58
CA GLU A 160 -9.18 26.03 3.21
C GLU A 160 -10.44 26.48 2.44
N PRO A 161 -11.55 26.78 3.14
CA PRO A 161 -12.73 27.36 2.49
C PRO A 161 -12.41 28.68 1.79
N HIS A 162 -12.93 28.89 0.59
CA HIS A 162 -12.72 30.15 -0.14
C HIS A 162 -13.28 31.38 0.61
N SER A 163 -14.39 31.21 1.33
CA SER A 163 -15.00 32.24 2.16
C SER A 163 -15.63 31.66 3.44
N LYS A 164 -16.24 32.54 4.25
CA LYS A 164 -16.98 32.15 5.46
C LYS A 164 -18.36 31.53 5.18
N SER A 165 -18.78 31.48 3.91
CA SER A 165 -20.06 30.90 3.51
C SER A 165 -20.16 29.43 3.94
N ILE A 166 -21.37 28.96 4.23
CA ILE A 166 -21.59 27.54 4.54
C ILE A 166 -21.25 26.66 3.34
N ALA A 167 -21.54 27.13 2.12
CA ALA A 167 -21.26 26.39 0.89
C ALA A 167 -19.76 26.13 0.69
N ASP A 168 -18.90 27.10 0.97
CA ASP A 168 -17.44 26.95 0.83
C ASP A 168 -16.86 26.06 1.94
N LYS A 169 -17.40 26.15 3.16
CA LYS A 169 -17.02 25.24 4.25
C LYS A 169 -17.38 23.80 3.92
N ASP A 170 -18.58 23.57 3.40
CA ASP A 170 -19.03 22.25 2.97
C ASP A 170 -18.21 21.75 1.77
N ALA A 171 -17.82 22.64 0.85
CA ALA A 171 -16.98 22.30 -0.28
C ALA A 171 -15.57 21.84 0.16
N ALA A 172 -14.93 22.57 1.09
CA ALA A 172 -13.65 22.18 1.66
C ALA A 172 -13.73 20.82 2.38
N ALA A 173 -14.79 20.60 3.18
CA ALA A 173 -15.04 19.33 3.86
C ALA A 173 -15.27 18.15 2.89
N ARG A 174 -16.00 18.38 1.78
CA ARG A 174 -16.16 17.38 0.72
C ARG A 174 -14.84 17.07 0.03
N ALA A 175 -14.06 18.09 -0.31
CA ALA A 175 -12.76 17.90 -0.97
C ALA A 175 -11.82 17.04 -0.10
N PHE A 176 -11.73 17.34 1.20
CA PHE A 176 -10.97 16.53 2.15
C PHE A 176 -11.49 15.08 2.25
N SER A 177 -12.82 14.90 2.31
CA SER A 177 -13.43 13.57 2.37
C SER A 177 -13.16 12.71 1.14
N PHE A 178 -13.16 13.31 -0.06
CA PHE A 178 -12.82 12.60 -1.30
C PHE A 178 -11.31 12.33 -1.43
N SER A 179 -10.46 13.21 -0.91
CA SER A 179 -9.01 13.03 -0.95
C SER A 179 -8.52 11.95 0.03
N VAL A 180 -9.07 11.92 1.25
CA VAL A 180 -8.56 11.09 2.36
C VAL A 180 -9.65 10.24 3.00
N GLY A 181 -10.82 10.84 3.20
CA GLY A 181 -11.88 10.30 4.07
C GLY A 181 -12.31 8.89 3.70
N TRP A 182 -12.58 8.61 2.42
CA TRP A 182 -13.02 7.28 1.99
C TRP A 182 -11.97 6.17 2.16
N LEU A 183 -10.68 6.48 1.99
CA LEU A 183 -9.57 5.53 2.21
C LEU A 183 -9.36 5.26 3.70
N VAL A 184 -9.24 6.32 4.49
CA VAL A 184 -8.97 6.22 5.93
C VAL A 184 -10.15 5.60 6.67
N ARG A 185 -11.39 5.97 6.31
CA ARG A 185 -12.58 5.45 6.96
C ARG A 185 -12.71 3.94 6.76
N VAL A 186 -12.43 3.45 5.56
CA VAL A 186 -12.54 2.02 5.26
C VAL A 186 -11.36 1.23 5.84
N CYS A 187 -10.14 1.74 5.70
CA CYS A 187 -8.93 1.06 6.18
C CYS A 187 -8.81 1.03 7.71
N LEU A 188 -9.23 2.07 8.43
CA LEU A 188 -9.06 2.14 9.88
C LEU A 188 -10.27 1.65 10.67
N PHE A 189 -11.51 1.92 10.22
CA PHE A 189 -12.70 1.65 11.04
C PHE A 189 -13.36 0.29 10.74
N PHE A 190 -13.21 -0.27 9.54
CA PHE A 190 -13.83 -1.56 9.18
C PHE A 190 -12.87 -2.75 9.21
N ALA A 191 -11.55 -2.51 9.27
CA ALA A 191 -10.56 -3.57 9.44
C ALA A 191 -10.54 -4.12 10.88
N ASP A 192 -11.02 -3.35 11.85
CA ASP A 192 -11.12 -3.75 13.26
C ASP A 192 -12.46 -4.39 13.62
N SER A 193 -13.51 -4.21 12.80
CA SER A 193 -14.87 -4.64 13.11
C SER A 193 -15.22 -6.07 12.65
N ARG A 194 -14.25 -6.90 12.24
CA ARG A 194 -14.48 -8.31 11.87
C ARG A 194 -14.13 -9.32 12.97
N SER A 195 -13.90 -8.87 14.20
CA SER A 195 -13.76 -9.76 15.37
C SER A 195 -15.06 -9.97 16.16
N GLU A 196 -16.18 -9.34 15.77
CA GLU A 196 -17.45 -9.47 16.48
C GLU A 196 -18.65 -9.49 15.51
N ILE A 197 -18.81 -10.57 14.74
CA ILE A 197 -20.12 -11.10 14.29
C ILE A 197 -20.02 -12.62 14.22
#